data_AF-A0A935R4H9-F1
#
_entry.id   AF-A0A935R4H9-F1
#
_cell.length_a   1.000
_cell.length_b   1.000
_cell.length_c   1.000
_cell.angle_alpha   90.00
_cell.angle_beta   90.00
_cell.angle_gamma   90.00
#
_symmetry.space_group_name_H-M   'P 1'
#
loop_
_entity.id
_entity.type
_entity.pdbx_description
1 polymer ?
#
loop_
_entity_poly.entity_id
_entity_poly.type
_entity_poly.pdbx_seq_one_letter_code
_entity_poly.pdbx_strand_id
1 'polypeptide(L)'
;MTRREREYPSVHDYDDYRLFIVDWLKVWGLPRANFARQAGLSNKGRLTNILNGRDRLSRDSLPGVARAMGLKEHEIEALGLRVELEEALRALTNAETRLAEASRRLEAAADGAARLSARKRAQAAQESFSERERAVAELRRKIATLKHLQRAEPIEALGWLALSSWVYPAVAEHARCAGFDPAPEAISRAFGGAITPAQAEDALDLLTRLGVLTPDGSGGYQVGDMPRLTRPEVPAAAVRSLYLGLHERSGAALRRIFDEHDVEFRRRSRLGALTIALPDAAEARALLLEFQQRALLLLESRRERPPTQVFQLVVQLFPLTEPVDAKPHDDGESG
;
A
#
# COMPACT_ATOMS: atom_id res chain seq x y z
N MET A 1 -11.20 15.53 -29.97
CA MET A 1 -9.90 14.87 -30.20
C MET A 1 -9.64 13.96 -29.02
N THR A 2 -9.43 12.66 -29.25
CA THR A 2 -9.34 11.63 -28.19
C THR A 2 -7.89 11.38 -27.77
N ARG A 3 -7.70 10.88 -26.53
CA ARG A 3 -6.44 10.65 -25.78
C ARG A 3 -5.40 9.74 -26.47
N ARG A 4 -5.57 9.30 -27.72
CA ARG A 4 -4.77 8.22 -28.35
C ARG A 4 -3.57 8.66 -29.20
N GLU A 5 -3.37 9.95 -29.47
CA GLU A 5 -2.42 10.39 -30.52
C GLU A 5 -1.29 11.34 -30.07
N ARG A 6 -1.16 11.67 -28.77
CA ARG A 6 0.02 12.38 -28.25
C ARG A 6 0.81 11.48 -27.31
N GLU A 7 2.14 11.55 -27.39
CA GLU A 7 3.04 10.97 -26.38
C GLU A 7 2.86 11.79 -25.08
N TYR A 8 2.13 11.21 -24.12
CA TYR A 8 1.81 11.90 -22.87
C TYR A 8 2.85 11.56 -21.79
N PRO A 9 3.24 12.52 -20.94
CA PRO A 9 4.09 12.24 -19.78
C PRO A 9 3.45 11.16 -18.92
N SER A 10 4.17 10.09 -18.63
CA SER A 10 3.77 9.09 -17.65
C SER A 10 4.33 9.48 -16.29
N VAL A 11 3.53 9.42 -15.22
CA VAL A 11 4.02 9.69 -13.86
C VAL A 11 5.17 8.75 -13.46
N HIS A 12 5.25 7.58 -14.09
CA HIS A 12 6.31 6.60 -13.85
C HIS A 12 7.68 7.05 -14.35
N ASP A 13 7.75 8.00 -15.30
CA ASP A 13 9.00 8.46 -15.90
C ASP A 13 9.70 9.55 -15.07
N TYR A 14 9.12 9.93 -13.92
CA TYR A 14 9.60 11.01 -13.09
C TYR A 14 9.86 10.53 -11.65
N ASP A 15 11.00 10.87 -11.08
CA ASP A 15 11.23 10.72 -9.63
C ASP A 15 10.56 11.85 -8.85
N ASP A 16 10.61 13.08 -9.38
CA ASP A 16 9.92 14.25 -8.82
C ASP A 16 8.57 14.45 -9.52
N TYR A 17 7.49 14.22 -8.78
CA TYR A 17 6.13 14.39 -9.30
C TYR A 17 5.83 15.83 -9.76
N ARG A 18 6.59 16.83 -9.32
CA ARG A 18 6.41 18.22 -9.76
C ARG A 18 6.75 18.38 -11.23
N LEU A 19 7.80 17.70 -11.70
CA LEU A 19 8.22 17.73 -13.11
C LEU A 19 7.14 17.10 -13.98
N PHE A 20 6.56 15.99 -13.54
CA PHE A 20 5.39 15.39 -14.18
C PHE A 20 4.22 16.38 -14.31
N ILE A 21 3.83 17.06 -13.23
CA ILE A 21 2.74 18.05 -13.29
C ILE A 21 3.10 19.23 -14.21
N VAL A 22 4.35 19.70 -14.18
CA VAL A 22 4.83 20.78 -15.05
C VAL A 22 4.72 20.39 -16.53
N ASP A 23 5.22 19.21 -16.90
CA ASP A 23 5.22 18.76 -18.29
C ASP A 23 3.82 18.42 -18.77
N TRP A 24 2.98 17.85 -17.91
CA TRP A 24 1.56 17.67 -18.20
C TRP A 24 0.90 19.03 -18.50
N LEU A 25 1.07 20.04 -17.64
CA LEU A 25 0.50 21.38 -17.88
C LEU A 25 0.96 22.01 -19.20
N LYS A 26 2.23 21.80 -19.59
CA LYS A 26 2.78 22.27 -20.87
C LYS A 26 2.07 21.61 -22.06
N VAL A 27 1.91 20.28 -22.03
CA VAL A 27 1.25 19.51 -23.12
C VAL A 27 -0.20 19.98 -23.35
N TRP A 28 -0.90 20.31 -22.27
CA TRP A 28 -2.30 20.76 -22.33
C TRP A 28 -2.47 22.26 -22.48
N GLY A 29 -1.37 23.05 -22.49
CA GLY A 29 -1.41 24.51 -22.58
C GLY A 29 -2.25 25.17 -21.48
N LEU A 30 -2.44 24.48 -20.34
CA LEU A 30 -3.38 24.88 -19.30
C LEU A 30 -2.76 25.98 -18.41
N PRO A 31 -3.41 27.16 -18.30
CA PRO A 31 -2.93 28.18 -17.37
C PRO A 31 -2.94 27.67 -15.93
N ARG A 32 -1.84 27.89 -15.20
CA ARG A 32 -1.68 27.46 -13.79
C ARG A 32 -2.85 27.89 -12.88
N ALA A 33 -3.42 29.07 -13.13
CA ALA A 33 -4.59 29.56 -12.37
C ALA A 33 -5.83 28.69 -12.60
N ASN A 34 -6.09 28.30 -13.85
CA ASN A 34 -7.23 27.47 -14.22
C ASN A 34 -7.08 26.07 -13.64
N PHE A 35 -5.88 25.49 -13.76
CA PHE A 35 -5.59 24.20 -13.17
C PHE A 35 -5.73 24.21 -11.64
N ALA A 36 -5.18 25.21 -10.95
CA ALA A 36 -5.30 25.30 -9.50
C ALA A 36 -6.76 25.33 -9.04
N ARG A 37 -7.62 26.07 -9.75
CA ARG A 37 -9.07 26.10 -9.50
C ARG A 37 -9.73 24.75 -9.76
N GLN A 38 -9.42 24.10 -10.88
CA GLN A 38 -9.95 22.76 -11.21
C GLN A 38 -9.52 21.70 -10.20
N ALA A 39 -8.29 21.81 -9.70
CA ALA A 39 -7.71 20.89 -8.72
C ALA A 39 -8.17 21.15 -7.27
N GLY A 40 -9.03 22.15 -7.02
CA GLY A 40 -9.49 22.51 -5.68
C GLY A 40 -8.39 23.08 -4.79
N LEU A 41 -7.31 23.61 -5.37
CA LEU A 41 -6.24 24.26 -4.61
C LEU A 41 -6.68 25.67 -4.19
N SER A 42 -6.32 26.08 -2.98
CA SER A 42 -6.77 27.34 -2.38
C SER A 42 -6.47 28.59 -3.22
N ASN A 43 -5.38 28.59 -4.00
CA ASN A 43 -5.07 29.62 -5.00
C ASN A 43 -3.95 29.18 -5.97
N LYS A 44 -3.74 29.97 -7.04
CA LYS A 44 -2.62 29.80 -8.00
C LYS A 44 -1.24 29.85 -7.33
N GLY A 45 -1.10 30.65 -6.26
CA GLY A 45 0.15 30.78 -5.51
C GLY A 45 0.56 29.46 -4.86
N ARG A 46 -0.38 28.71 -4.29
CA ARG A 46 -0.16 27.37 -3.74
C ARG A 46 0.38 26.42 -4.79
N LEU A 47 -0.27 26.31 -5.95
CA LEU A 47 0.26 25.49 -7.05
C LEU A 47 1.68 25.91 -7.44
N THR A 48 1.95 27.21 -7.54
CA THR A 48 3.28 27.72 -7.88
C THR A 48 4.33 27.35 -6.83
N ASN A 49 3.99 27.43 -5.55
CA ASN A 49 4.88 27.01 -4.47
C ASN A 49 5.15 25.51 -4.50
N ILE A 50 4.12 24.69 -4.78
CA ILE A 50 4.28 23.24 -4.95
C ILE A 50 5.25 22.93 -6.11
N LEU A 51 5.00 23.50 -7.29
CA LEU A 51 5.81 23.23 -8.49
C LEU A 51 7.26 23.73 -8.35
N ASN A 52 7.50 24.75 -7.53
CA ASN A 52 8.84 25.28 -7.25
C ASN A 52 9.51 24.63 -6.02
N GLY A 53 8.90 23.61 -5.42
CA GLY A 53 9.45 22.93 -4.23
C GLY A 53 9.40 23.73 -2.92
N ARG A 54 8.72 24.88 -2.89
CA ARG A 54 8.53 25.69 -1.68
C ARG A 54 7.40 25.17 -0.79
N ASP A 55 6.47 24.44 -1.40
CA ASP A 55 5.40 23.72 -0.73
C ASP A 55 5.30 22.30 -1.31
N ARG A 56 4.45 21.46 -0.73
CA ARG A 56 4.24 20.08 -1.14
C ARG A 56 2.78 19.83 -1.51
N LEU A 57 2.58 18.85 -2.38
CA LEU A 57 1.25 18.29 -2.56
C LEU A 57 0.97 17.43 -1.32
N SER A 58 -0.15 17.67 -0.64
CA SER A 58 -0.55 16.84 0.50
C SER A 58 -1.43 15.69 0.03
N ARG A 59 -1.55 14.63 0.85
CA ARG A 59 -2.57 13.58 0.64
C ARG A 59 -3.97 14.18 0.43
N ASP A 60 -4.35 15.21 1.17
CA ASP A 60 -5.67 15.85 1.05
C ASP A 60 -5.90 16.55 -0.30
N SER A 61 -4.82 17.07 -0.92
CA SER A 61 -4.92 17.81 -2.19
C SER A 61 -4.63 16.94 -3.42
N LEU A 62 -4.10 15.73 -3.22
CA LEU A 62 -3.80 14.77 -4.28
C LEU A 62 -5.04 14.37 -5.10
N PRO A 63 -6.21 14.01 -4.50
CA PRO A 63 -7.40 13.62 -5.27
C PRO A 63 -7.89 14.72 -6.21
N GLY A 64 -7.82 15.99 -5.78
CA GLY A 64 -8.19 17.14 -6.60
C GLY A 64 -7.27 17.32 -7.81
N VAL A 65 -5.96 17.25 -7.59
CA VAL A 65 -4.94 17.32 -8.65
C VAL A 65 -5.09 16.16 -9.64
N ALA A 66 -5.23 14.93 -9.14
CA ALA A 66 -5.42 13.74 -9.96
C ALA A 66 -6.67 13.83 -10.85
N ARG A 67 -7.79 14.30 -10.28
CA ARG A 67 -9.05 14.49 -11.00
C ARG A 67 -8.92 15.57 -12.09
N ALA A 68 -8.29 16.70 -11.77
CA ALA A 68 -8.06 17.78 -12.73
C ALA A 68 -7.17 17.35 -13.90
N MET A 69 -6.27 16.38 -13.67
CA MET A 69 -5.40 15.82 -14.70
C MET A 69 -6.04 14.65 -15.49
N GLY A 70 -7.20 14.15 -15.06
CA GLY A 70 -7.84 12.98 -15.67
C GLY A 70 -7.01 11.70 -15.54
N LEU A 71 -6.26 11.57 -14.44
CA LEU A 71 -5.43 10.41 -14.16
C LEU A 71 -6.30 9.16 -13.96
N LYS A 72 -5.84 8.04 -14.51
CA LYS A 72 -6.38 6.71 -14.22
C LYS A 72 -5.92 6.26 -12.85
N GLU A 73 -6.65 5.33 -12.23
CA GLU A 73 -6.41 4.84 -10.86
C GLU A 73 -4.94 4.51 -10.57
N HIS A 74 -4.27 3.73 -11.43
CA HIS A 74 -2.83 3.43 -11.29
C HIS A 74 -1.90 4.66 -11.38
N GLU A 75 -2.24 5.66 -12.18
CA GLU A 75 -1.47 6.92 -12.27
C GLU A 75 -1.64 7.73 -10.97
N ILE A 76 -2.82 7.66 -10.33
CA ILE A 76 -3.11 8.26 -9.03
C ILE A 76 -2.29 7.56 -7.93
N GLU A 77 -2.25 6.23 -7.94
CA GLU A 77 -1.44 5.44 -7.01
C GLU A 77 0.05 5.78 -7.12
N ALA A 78 0.59 5.78 -8.34
CA ALA A 78 1.98 6.10 -8.59
C ALA A 78 2.35 7.54 -8.19
N LEU A 79 1.43 8.49 -8.38
CA LEU A 79 1.58 9.86 -7.88
C LEU A 79 1.53 9.91 -6.35
N GLY A 80 0.59 9.17 -5.74
CA GLY A 80 0.41 9.08 -4.29
C GLY A 80 1.64 8.53 -3.57
N LEU A 81 2.28 7.48 -4.10
CA LEU A 81 3.52 6.92 -3.57
C LEU A 81 4.68 7.94 -3.58
N ARG A 82 4.74 8.81 -4.59
CA ARG A 82 5.76 9.87 -4.68
C ARG A 82 5.53 10.97 -3.65
N VAL A 83 4.28 11.41 -3.53
CA VAL A 83 3.89 12.37 -2.49
C VAL A 83 4.24 11.81 -1.12
N GLU A 84 3.79 10.59 -0.80
CA GLU A 84 4.02 9.99 0.51
C GLU A 84 5.51 9.76 0.82
N LEU A 85 6.33 9.39 -0.17
CA LEU A 85 7.77 9.27 0.03
C LEU A 85 8.39 10.61 0.42
N GLU A 86 8.00 11.70 -0.23
CA GLU A 86 8.48 13.04 0.12
C GLU A 86 8.05 13.41 1.56
N GLU A 87 6.79 13.15 1.92
CA GLU A 87 6.30 13.40 3.28
C GLU A 87 7.10 12.61 4.33
N ALA A 88 7.37 11.33 4.05
CA ALA A 88 8.11 10.45 4.95
C ALA A 88 9.58 10.88 5.10
N LEU A 89 10.26 11.25 4.00
CA LEU A 89 11.64 11.75 4.02
C LEU A 89 11.77 13.00 4.90
N ARG A 90 10.83 13.94 4.77
CA ARG A 90 10.83 15.16 5.59
C ARG A 90 10.53 14.86 7.06
N ALA A 91 9.60 13.96 7.33
CA ALA A 91 9.32 13.50 8.68
C ALA A 91 10.55 12.87 9.33
N LEU A 92 11.32 12.09 8.57
CA LEU A 92 12.58 11.50 9.03
C LEU A 92 13.60 12.58 9.41
N THR A 93 13.84 13.56 8.54
CA THR A 93 14.78 14.67 8.84
C THR A 93 14.42 15.41 10.13
N ASN A 94 13.12 15.68 10.33
CA ASN A 94 12.63 16.33 11.55
C ASN A 94 12.81 15.42 12.78
N ALA A 95 12.56 14.12 12.65
CA ALA A 95 12.71 13.14 13.72
C ALA A 95 14.19 12.97 14.12
N GLU A 96 15.10 12.92 13.15
CA GLU A 96 16.55 12.83 13.37
C GLU A 96 17.08 14.07 14.10
N THR A 97 16.61 15.27 13.73
CA THR A 97 16.94 16.50 14.46
C THR A 97 16.51 16.42 15.93
N ARG A 98 15.28 15.96 16.18
CA ARG A 98 14.74 15.80 17.54
C ARG A 98 15.47 14.72 18.34
N LEU A 99 15.91 13.64 17.69
CA LEU A 99 16.69 12.57 18.32
C LEU A 99 18.07 13.09 18.73
N ALA A 100 18.73 13.85 17.87
CA ALA A 100 20.01 14.48 18.18
C ALA A 100 19.90 15.46 19.37
N GLU A 101 18.83 16.26 19.44
CA GLU A 101 18.54 17.07 20.61
C GLU A 101 18.30 16.24 21.89
N ALA A 102 17.60 15.12 21.78
CA ALA A 102 17.34 14.23 22.91
C ALA A 102 18.63 13.55 23.42
N SER A 103 19.54 13.14 22.51
CA SER A 103 20.86 12.61 22.89
C SER A 103 21.63 13.59 23.77
N ARG A 104 21.72 14.86 23.33
CA ARG A 104 22.38 15.92 24.10
C ARG A 104 21.77 16.15 25.47
N ARG A 105 20.43 16.07 25.58
CA ARG A 105 19.72 16.19 26.87
C ARG A 105 19.99 14.99 27.79
N LEU A 106 20.07 13.78 27.22
CA LEU A 106 20.35 12.55 27.95
C LEU A 106 21.78 12.56 28.52
N GLU A 107 22.76 12.94 27.70
CA GLU A 107 24.16 13.11 28.12
C GLU A 107 24.26 14.12 29.27
N ALA A 108 23.67 15.31 29.13
CA ALA A 108 23.66 16.32 30.20
C ALA A 108 22.94 15.85 31.48
N ALA A 109 21.93 15.00 31.37
CA ALA A 109 21.23 14.42 32.53
C ALA A 109 22.08 13.34 33.24
N ALA A 110 22.88 12.59 32.49
CA ALA A 110 23.80 11.58 33.03
C ALA A 110 24.92 12.24 33.86
N ASP A 111 25.47 13.36 33.38
CA ASP A 111 26.51 14.12 34.08
C ASP A 111 26.06 14.67 35.45
N GLY A 112 24.75 14.93 35.61
CA GLY A 112 24.15 15.44 36.85
C GLY A 112 23.66 14.38 37.85
N ALA A 113 23.89 13.08 37.60
CA ALA A 113 23.15 11.97 38.21
C ALA A 113 23.43 11.65 39.69
N ALA A 114 24.24 12.44 40.40
CA ALA A 114 24.64 12.16 41.78
C ALA A 114 23.48 12.24 42.81
N ARG A 115 22.33 12.85 42.48
CA ARG A 115 21.17 13.02 43.38
C ARG A 115 19.97 12.16 42.97
N LEU A 116 19.16 11.71 43.93
CA LEU A 116 17.96 10.88 43.67
C LEU A 116 16.96 11.54 42.69
N SER A 117 16.82 12.87 42.75
CA SER A 117 15.98 13.65 41.82
C SER A 117 16.58 13.77 40.41
N ALA A 118 17.87 13.52 40.23
CA ALA A 118 18.53 13.45 38.93
C ALA A 118 18.34 12.06 38.28
N ARG A 119 18.28 10.98 39.07
CA ARG A 119 18.00 9.62 38.57
C ARG A 119 16.64 9.50 37.87
N LYS A 120 15.56 10.03 38.48
CA LYS A 120 14.23 10.05 37.84
C LYS A 120 14.22 10.83 36.52
N ARG A 121 14.96 11.94 36.46
CA ARG A 121 15.10 12.75 35.23
C ARG A 121 15.93 12.03 34.16
N ALA A 122 17.00 11.34 34.55
CA ALA A 122 17.80 10.52 33.66
C ALA A 122 16.98 9.35 33.08
N GLN A 123 16.17 8.67 33.91
CA GLN A 123 15.28 7.61 33.44
C GLN A 123 14.24 8.14 32.45
N ALA A 124 13.55 9.26 32.76
CA ALA A 124 12.59 9.87 31.85
C ALA A 124 13.26 10.34 30.53
N ALA A 125 14.50 10.85 30.60
CA ALA A 125 15.27 11.21 29.42
C ALA A 125 15.64 9.98 28.58
N GLN A 126 15.99 8.86 29.22
CA GLN A 126 16.31 7.60 28.54
C GLN A 126 15.08 7.02 27.81
N GLU A 127 13.93 7.00 28.48
CA GLU A 127 12.65 6.55 27.89
C GLU A 127 12.28 7.42 26.69
N SER A 128 12.34 8.74 26.86
CA SER A 128 12.09 9.76 25.83
C SER A 128 13.06 9.64 24.63
N PHE A 129 14.33 9.30 24.87
CA PHE A 129 15.30 9.01 23.81
C PHE A 129 14.95 7.74 23.04
N SER A 130 14.66 6.64 23.75
CA SER A 130 14.31 5.35 23.13
C SER A 130 13.05 5.44 22.27
N GLU A 131 12.04 6.19 22.70
CA GLU A 131 10.84 6.44 21.90
C GLU A 131 11.15 7.13 20.56
N ARG A 132 12.03 8.14 20.58
CA ARG A 132 12.46 8.85 19.37
C ARG A 132 13.28 7.97 18.45
N GLU A 133 14.14 7.14 19.00
CA GLU A 133 14.94 6.17 18.24
C GLU A 133 14.03 5.18 17.50
N ARG A 134 13.01 4.64 18.19
CA ARG A 134 11.98 3.77 17.56
C ARG A 134 11.23 4.49 16.44
N ALA A 135 10.84 5.75 16.65
CA ALA A 135 10.15 6.54 15.63
C ALA A 135 11.01 6.77 14.37
N VAL A 136 12.32 7.05 14.54
CA VAL A 136 13.28 7.17 13.43
C VAL A 136 13.41 5.83 12.69
N ALA A 137 13.53 4.72 13.41
CA ALA A 137 13.60 3.39 12.82
C ALA A 137 12.33 3.04 11.99
N GLU A 138 11.13 3.33 12.52
CA GLU A 138 9.86 3.12 11.82
C GLU A 138 9.79 3.96 10.53
N LEU A 139 10.20 5.23 10.57
CA LEU A 139 10.24 6.09 9.38
C LEU A 139 11.23 5.58 8.32
N ARG A 140 12.42 5.12 8.73
CA ARG A 140 13.40 4.54 7.80
C ARG A 140 12.85 3.29 7.11
N ARG A 141 12.18 2.41 7.85
CA ARG A 141 11.51 1.23 7.28
C ARG A 141 10.41 1.64 6.30
N LYS A 142 9.54 2.57 6.68
CA LYS A 142 8.50 3.12 5.78
C LYS A 142 9.10 3.68 4.48
N ILE A 143 10.18 4.46 4.56
CA ILE A 143 10.87 5.01 3.40
C ILE A 143 11.45 3.91 2.51
N ALA A 144 12.05 2.88 3.10
CA ALA A 144 12.55 1.73 2.34
C ALA A 144 11.42 1.03 1.59
N THR A 145 10.28 0.78 2.24
CA THR A 145 9.08 0.22 1.61
C THR A 145 8.58 1.11 0.47
N LEU A 146 8.44 2.41 0.68
CA LEU A 146 7.96 3.34 -0.35
C LEU A 146 8.89 3.42 -1.57
N LYS A 147 10.21 3.47 -1.34
CA LYS A 147 11.21 3.42 -2.41
C LYS A 147 11.14 2.12 -3.20
N HIS A 148 10.94 1.01 -2.50
CA HIS A 148 10.75 -0.28 -3.14
C HIS A 148 9.47 -0.30 -3.99
N LEU A 149 8.35 0.20 -3.47
CA LEU A 149 7.08 0.29 -4.20
C LEU A 149 7.15 1.19 -5.44
N GLN A 150 7.93 2.28 -5.41
CA GLN A 150 8.12 3.15 -6.57
C GLN A 150 8.92 2.51 -7.71
N ARG A 151 9.83 1.59 -7.37
CA ARG A 151 10.73 0.90 -8.31
C ARG A 151 10.13 -0.36 -8.93
N ALA A 152 8.84 -0.63 -8.71
CA ALA A 152 8.20 -1.80 -9.29
C ALA A 152 8.23 -1.72 -10.83
N GLU A 153 9.02 -2.61 -11.44
CA GLU A 153 9.19 -2.74 -12.89
C GLU A 153 7.88 -3.18 -13.58
N PRO A 154 7.72 -2.93 -14.89
CA PRO A 154 6.62 -3.47 -15.67
C PRO A 154 6.53 -4.99 -15.52
N ILE A 155 5.33 -5.51 -15.27
CA ILE A 155 5.13 -6.95 -15.14
C ILE A 155 5.30 -7.62 -16.52
N GLU A 156 6.34 -8.46 -16.64
CA GLU A 156 6.54 -9.31 -17.81
C GLU A 156 5.51 -10.44 -17.89
N ALA A 157 5.45 -11.12 -19.05
CA ALA A 157 4.50 -12.20 -19.30
C ALA A 157 4.49 -13.29 -18.21
N LEU A 158 5.66 -13.65 -17.68
CA LEU A 158 5.79 -14.61 -16.58
C LEU A 158 5.27 -14.05 -15.25
N GLY A 159 5.39 -12.74 -15.00
CA GLY A 159 4.84 -12.12 -13.80
C GLY A 159 3.31 -12.06 -13.82
N TRP A 160 2.65 -12.08 -14.99
CA TRP A 160 1.20 -12.25 -15.08
C TRP A 160 0.73 -13.62 -14.58
N LEU A 161 1.52 -14.68 -14.80
CA LEU A 161 1.20 -16.02 -14.29
C LEU A 161 1.24 -16.04 -12.76
N ALA A 162 2.23 -15.37 -12.15
CA ALA A 162 2.29 -15.25 -10.70
C ALA A 162 1.08 -14.52 -10.09
N LEU A 163 0.36 -13.75 -10.90
CA LEU A 163 -0.86 -13.05 -10.50
C LEU A 163 -2.14 -13.79 -10.90
N SER A 164 -2.09 -14.91 -11.62
CA SER A 164 -3.30 -15.60 -12.10
C SER A 164 -3.91 -16.55 -11.07
N SER A 165 -3.25 -16.77 -9.94
CA SER A 165 -3.66 -17.66 -8.85
C SER A 165 -3.24 -17.11 -7.49
N TRP A 166 -4.07 -17.32 -6.48
CA TRP A 166 -3.76 -16.96 -5.09
C TRP A 166 -2.65 -17.83 -4.48
N VAL A 167 -2.37 -19.00 -5.08
CA VAL A 167 -1.36 -19.95 -4.61
C VAL A 167 0.03 -19.31 -4.63
N TYR A 168 0.40 -18.64 -5.71
CA TYR A 168 1.75 -18.07 -5.87
C TYR A 168 2.09 -17.02 -4.81
N PRO A 169 1.29 -15.95 -4.60
CA PRO A 169 1.59 -14.99 -3.53
C PRO A 169 1.50 -15.62 -2.13
N ALA A 170 0.63 -16.61 -1.91
CA ALA A 170 0.54 -17.31 -0.62
C ALA A 170 1.79 -18.14 -0.31
N VAL A 171 2.32 -18.87 -1.29
CA VAL A 171 3.56 -19.65 -1.16
C VAL A 171 4.77 -18.71 -1.00
N ALA A 172 4.83 -17.62 -1.75
CA ALA A 172 5.89 -16.61 -1.61
C ALA A 172 5.93 -16.01 -0.18
N GLU A 173 4.77 -15.66 0.39
CA GLU A 173 4.70 -15.16 1.77
C GLU A 173 4.97 -16.26 2.80
N HIS A 174 4.58 -17.52 2.52
CA HIS A 174 4.89 -18.63 3.42
C HIS A 174 6.38 -18.94 3.47
N ALA A 175 7.11 -18.77 2.35
CA ALA A 175 8.55 -18.88 2.29
C ALA A 175 9.29 -17.87 3.19
N ARG A 176 8.62 -16.77 3.59
CA ARG A 176 9.15 -15.81 4.56
C ARG A 176 8.94 -16.24 6.01
N CYS A 177 8.12 -17.26 6.27
CA CYS A 177 7.77 -17.66 7.63
C CYS A 177 8.94 -18.34 8.36
N ALA A 178 9.05 -18.10 9.67
CA ALA A 178 9.96 -18.88 10.52
C ALA A 178 9.59 -20.38 10.45
N GLY A 179 10.57 -21.22 10.16
CA GLY A 179 10.37 -22.68 10.04
C GLY A 179 9.69 -23.11 8.74
N PHE A 180 9.77 -22.30 7.68
CA PHE A 180 9.35 -22.71 6.35
C PHE A 180 10.07 -24.00 5.91
N ASP A 181 9.29 -24.96 5.44
CA ASP A 181 9.76 -26.22 4.86
C ASP A 181 9.33 -26.22 3.37
N PRO A 182 10.28 -26.24 2.42
CA PRO A 182 9.96 -26.19 0.99
C PRO A 182 9.39 -27.50 0.45
N ALA A 183 9.30 -28.58 1.24
CA ALA A 183 8.70 -29.81 0.79
C ALA A 183 7.22 -29.58 0.39
N PRO A 184 6.78 -29.98 -0.82
CA PRO A 184 5.41 -29.77 -1.28
C PRO A 184 4.33 -30.28 -0.32
N GLU A 185 4.57 -31.41 0.36
CA GLU A 185 3.69 -31.98 1.37
C GLU A 185 3.62 -31.12 2.63
N ALA A 186 4.73 -30.50 3.03
CA ALA A 186 4.78 -29.62 4.18
C ALA A 186 4.01 -28.33 3.90
N ILE A 187 4.18 -27.74 2.72
CA ILE A 187 3.39 -26.59 2.25
C ILE A 187 1.90 -26.96 2.22
N SER A 188 1.54 -28.09 1.62
CA SER A 188 0.14 -28.55 1.57
C SER A 188 -0.48 -28.65 2.97
N ARG A 189 0.24 -29.27 3.93
CA ARG A 189 -0.20 -29.35 5.34
C ARG A 189 -0.34 -27.97 5.99
N ALA A 190 0.59 -27.05 5.76
CA ALA A 190 0.54 -25.70 6.31
C ALA A 190 -0.73 -24.93 5.87
N PHE A 191 -1.21 -25.18 4.65
CA PHE A 191 -2.45 -24.60 4.12
C PHE A 191 -3.70 -25.45 4.38
N GLY A 192 -3.60 -26.52 5.17
CA GLY A 192 -4.71 -27.41 5.50
C GLY A 192 -5.25 -28.19 4.30
N GLY A 193 -4.38 -28.56 3.36
CA GLY A 193 -4.74 -29.28 2.13
C GLY A 193 -5.31 -28.40 1.01
N ALA A 194 -5.44 -27.09 1.24
CA ALA A 194 -6.01 -26.17 0.24
C ALA A 194 -5.08 -25.86 -0.93
N ILE A 195 -3.77 -26.09 -0.75
CA ILE A 195 -2.78 -26.13 -1.80
C ILE A 195 -2.35 -27.58 -1.92
N THR A 196 -2.53 -28.19 -3.09
CA THR A 196 -2.07 -29.56 -3.33
C THR A 196 -0.54 -29.59 -3.43
N PRO A 197 0.11 -30.75 -3.17
CA PRO A 197 1.57 -30.87 -3.38
C PRO A 197 2.01 -30.45 -4.78
N ALA A 198 1.26 -30.84 -5.83
CA ALA A 198 1.56 -30.42 -7.21
C ALA A 198 1.50 -28.89 -7.38
N GLN A 199 0.47 -28.23 -6.83
CA GLN A 199 0.39 -26.76 -6.87
C GLN A 199 1.51 -26.08 -6.08
N ALA A 200 1.98 -26.68 -5.00
CA ALA A 200 3.10 -26.17 -4.23
C ALA A 200 4.41 -26.28 -5.02
N GLU A 201 4.64 -27.41 -5.70
CA GLU A 201 5.79 -27.63 -6.58
C GLU A 201 5.78 -26.64 -7.76
N ASP A 202 4.66 -26.50 -8.46
CA ASP A 202 4.49 -25.53 -9.55
C ASP A 202 4.75 -24.10 -9.08
N ALA A 203 4.29 -23.75 -7.88
CA ALA A 203 4.52 -22.43 -7.30
C ALA A 203 5.99 -22.18 -6.99
N LEU A 204 6.71 -23.15 -6.42
CA LEU A 204 8.14 -23.03 -6.14
C LEU A 204 8.95 -22.87 -7.43
N ASP A 205 8.65 -23.64 -8.48
CA ASP A 205 9.32 -23.51 -9.79
C ASP A 205 9.10 -22.13 -10.40
N LEU A 206 7.84 -21.71 -10.53
CA LEU A 206 7.50 -20.43 -11.15
C LEU A 206 8.10 -19.25 -10.38
N LEU A 207 8.00 -19.25 -9.06
CA LEU A 207 8.55 -18.18 -8.22
C LEU A 207 10.08 -18.13 -8.27
N THR A 208 10.74 -19.27 -8.41
CA THR A 208 12.20 -19.33 -8.60
C THR A 208 12.62 -18.78 -9.95
N ARG A 209 11.90 -19.16 -11.03
CA ARG A 209 12.13 -18.64 -12.39
C ARG A 209 11.90 -17.13 -12.49
N LEU A 210 11.01 -16.59 -11.68
CA LEU A 210 10.74 -15.16 -11.56
C LEU A 210 11.75 -14.41 -10.68
N GLY A 211 12.68 -15.11 -10.03
CA GLY A 211 13.62 -14.53 -9.07
C GLY A 211 12.99 -14.07 -7.76
N VAL A 212 11.69 -14.38 -7.54
CA VAL A 212 11.02 -14.12 -6.26
C VAL A 212 11.57 -15.03 -5.19
N LEU A 213 11.86 -16.28 -5.53
CA LEU A 213 12.55 -17.22 -4.65
C LEU A 213 13.95 -17.45 -5.18
N THR A 214 14.97 -17.19 -4.35
CA THR A 214 16.36 -17.50 -4.67
C THR A 214 16.89 -18.50 -3.65
N PRO A 215 17.39 -19.68 -4.06
CA PRO A 215 17.94 -20.66 -3.12
C PRO A 215 19.05 -20.06 -2.25
N ASP A 216 19.01 -20.30 -0.95
CA ASP A 216 19.98 -19.73 0.00
C ASP A 216 21.22 -20.62 0.25
N GLY A 217 21.27 -21.80 -0.39
CA GLY A 217 22.34 -22.78 -0.25
C GLY A 217 22.25 -23.67 1.01
N SER A 218 21.30 -23.43 1.90
CA SER A 218 21.03 -24.21 3.12
C SER A 218 19.77 -25.09 3.02
N GLY A 219 19.16 -25.15 1.84
CA GLY A 219 17.89 -25.83 1.61
C GLY A 219 16.66 -24.94 1.80
N GLY A 220 16.85 -23.63 2.05
CA GLY A 220 15.78 -22.63 2.12
C GLY A 220 15.81 -21.66 0.93
N TYR A 221 15.01 -20.59 1.04
CA TYR A 221 14.92 -19.53 0.03
C TYR A 221 15.05 -18.14 0.63
N GLN A 222 15.81 -17.28 -0.04
CA GLN A 222 15.69 -15.84 0.07
C GLN A 222 14.50 -15.37 -0.78
N VAL A 223 13.56 -14.67 -0.15
CA VAL A 223 12.35 -14.20 -0.83
C VAL A 223 12.53 -12.74 -1.26
N GLY A 224 12.71 -12.55 -2.57
CA GLY A 224 12.68 -11.27 -3.27
C GLY A 224 11.27 -10.72 -3.42
N ASP A 225 11.13 -9.64 -4.19
CA ASP A 225 9.84 -8.96 -4.32
C ASP A 225 8.95 -9.63 -5.38
N MET A 226 7.69 -9.87 -5.03
CA MET A 226 6.70 -10.32 -5.98
C MET A 226 6.41 -9.25 -7.04
N PRO A 227 6.18 -9.62 -8.32
CA PRO A 227 5.65 -8.69 -9.31
C PRO A 227 4.38 -8.03 -8.77
N ARG A 228 4.36 -6.70 -8.71
CA ARG A 228 3.23 -5.92 -8.18
C ARG A 228 2.36 -5.42 -9.32
N LEU A 229 1.05 -5.48 -9.16
CA LEU A 229 0.10 -4.79 -10.05
C LEU A 229 0.32 -3.27 -9.92
N THR A 230 1.20 -2.69 -10.73
CA THR A 230 1.45 -1.23 -10.77
C THR A 230 1.10 -0.61 -12.13
N ARG A 231 0.65 -1.40 -13.12
CA ARG A 231 0.24 -0.93 -14.47
C ARG A 231 -1.02 -1.63 -15.02
N PRO A 232 -1.79 -0.96 -15.91
CA PRO A 232 -3.15 -1.35 -16.25
C PRO A 232 -3.29 -2.44 -17.32
N GLU A 233 -2.23 -2.95 -17.94
CA GLU A 233 -2.37 -4.03 -18.94
C GLU A 233 -2.32 -5.43 -18.34
N VAL A 234 -2.86 -5.63 -17.13
CA VAL A 234 -3.10 -7.01 -16.66
C VAL A 234 -4.15 -7.62 -17.57
N PRO A 235 -3.89 -8.77 -18.23
CA PRO A 235 -4.90 -9.44 -19.02
C PRO A 235 -6.15 -9.67 -18.15
N ALA A 236 -7.32 -9.24 -18.63
CA ALA A 236 -8.57 -9.36 -17.88
C ALA A 236 -8.83 -10.79 -17.40
N ALA A 237 -8.35 -11.79 -18.14
CA ALA A 237 -8.40 -13.19 -17.77
C ALA A 237 -7.57 -13.53 -16.50
N ALA A 238 -6.36 -12.98 -16.36
CA ALA A 238 -5.50 -13.21 -15.19
C ALA A 238 -6.10 -12.56 -13.94
N VAL A 239 -6.56 -11.30 -14.07
CA VAL A 239 -7.30 -10.60 -13.01
C VAL A 239 -8.52 -11.41 -12.58
N ARG A 240 -9.34 -11.84 -13.55
CA ARG A 240 -10.56 -12.60 -13.29
C ARG A 240 -10.27 -13.91 -12.57
N SER A 241 -9.28 -14.67 -13.02
CA SER A 241 -8.86 -15.93 -12.40
C SER A 241 -8.45 -15.72 -10.94
N LEU A 242 -7.65 -14.68 -10.68
CA LEU A 242 -7.22 -14.33 -9.33
C LEU A 242 -8.41 -14.03 -8.41
N TYR A 243 -9.26 -13.06 -8.77
CA TYR A 243 -10.34 -12.61 -7.91
C TYR A 243 -11.40 -13.70 -7.67
N LEU A 244 -11.71 -14.52 -8.68
CA LEU A 244 -12.61 -15.66 -8.50
C LEU A 244 -12.01 -16.73 -7.57
N GLY A 245 -10.73 -17.05 -7.72
CA GLY A 245 -10.04 -17.98 -6.82
C GLY A 245 -9.96 -17.46 -5.38
N LEU A 246 -9.69 -16.16 -5.19
CA LEU A 246 -9.71 -15.52 -3.86
C LEU A 246 -11.10 -15.62 -3.22
N HIS A 247 -12.18 -15.45 -4.00
CA HIS A 247 -13.55 -15.57 -3.52
C HIS A 247 -13.95 -16.98 -3.13
N GLU A 248 -13.63 -17.96 -3.97
CA GLU A 248 -13.88 -19.36 -3.67
C GLU A 248 -13.18 -19.74 -2.35
N ARG A 249 -11.93 -19.27 -2.19
CA ARG A 249 -11.16 -19.43 -0.95
C ARG A 249 -11.81 -18.73 0.24
N SER A 250 -12.29 -17.49 0.08
CA SER A 250 -13.05 -16.79 1.13
C SER A 250 -14.30 -17.56 1.52
N GLY A 251 -15.08 -18.07 0.57
CA GLY A 251 -16.26 -18.87 0.83
C GLY A 251 -15.94 -20.18 1.58
N ALA A 252 -14.86 -20.86 1.19
CA ALA A 252 -14.40 -22.06 1.89
C ALA A 252 -13.94 -21.77 3.32
N ALA A 253 -13.22 -20.66 3.54
CA ALA A 253 -12.81 -20.21 4.87
C ALA A 253 -14.00 -19.83 5.74
N LEU A 254 -15.02 -19.14 5.19
CA LEU A 254 -16.25 -18.82 5.90
C LEU A 254 -17.00 -20.08 6.32
N ARG A 255 -17.17 -21.05 5.41
CA ARG A 255 -17.76 -22.36 5.74
C ARG A 255 -17.00 -23.03 6.89
N ARG A 256 -15.67 -23.11 6.82
CA ARG A 256 -14.85 -23.62 7.93
C ARG A 256 -15.09 -22.89 9.25
N ILE A 257 -15.20 -21.56 9.23
CA ILE A 257 -15.45 -20.75 10.43
C ILE A 257 -16.81 -21.10 11.07
N PHE A 258 -17.84 -21.32 10.26
CA PHE A 258 -19.22 -21.52 10.73
C PHE A 258 -19.59 -23.00 10.94
N ASP A 259 -19.06 -23.91 10.14
CA ASP A 259 -19.40 -25.34 10.11
C ASP A 259 -18.48 -26.17 11.03
N GLU A 260 -17.23 -25.77 11.24
CA GLU A 260 -16.28 -26.52 12.08
C GLU A 260 -16.23 -25.96 13.52
N HIS A 261 -16.12 -26.87 14.50
CA HIS A 261 -15.83 -26.55 15.92
C HIS A 261 -14.38 -26.04 16.13
N ASP A 262 -13.71 -25.53 15.10
CA ASP A 262 -12.35 -24.99 15.16
C ASP A 262 -12.38 -23.58 15.78
N VAL A 263 -12.56 -23.57 17.11
CA VAL A 263 -12.64 -22.35 17.94
C VAL A 263 -11.40 -21.47 17.75
N GLU A 264 -10.22 -22.07 17.56
CA GLU A 264 -8.97 -21.32 17.39
C GLU A 264 -8.85 -20.68 16.01
N PHE A 265 -9.32 -21.34 14.95
CA PHE A 265 -9.43 -20.72 13.63
C PHE A 265 -10.45 -19.58 13.62
N ARG A 266 -11.60 -19.77 14.27
CA ARG A 266 -12.61 -18.71 14.45
C ARG A 266 -12.08 -17.52 15.25
N ARG A 267 -11.36 -17.76 16.35
CA ARG A 267 -10.78 -16.70 17.21
C ARG A 267 -9.76 -15.83 16.49
N ARG A 268 -8.96 -16.42 15.59
CA ARG A 268 -7.98 -15.69 14.77
C ARG A 268 -8.58 -15.03 13.53
N SER A 269 -9.84 -15.34 13.20
CA SER A 269 -10.55 -14.76 12.06
C SER A 269 -11.26 -13.47 12.46
N ARG A 270 -11.26 -12.46 11.59
CA ARG A 270 -12.04 -11.23 11.78
C ARG A 270 -13.05 -11.09 10.65
N LEU A 271 -14.34 -11.09 11.00
CA LEU A 271 -15.45 -10.90 10.07
C LEU A 271 -16.10 -9.54 10.28
N GLY A 272 -16.39 -8.83 9.19
CA GLY A 272 -17.09 -7.55 9.22
C GLY A 272 -17.67 -7.26 7.83
N ALA A 273 -18.90 -6.78 7.79
CA ALA A 273 -19.59 -6.37 6.57
C ALA A 273 -20.29 -5.03 6.80
N LEU A 274 -20.29 -4.18 5.78
CA LEU A 274 -21.00 -2.90 5.77
C LEU A 274 -21.75 -2.79 4.45
N THR A 275 -23.06 -2.52 4.54
CA THR A 275 -23.92 -2.21 3.39
C THR A 275 -24.37 -0.76 3.52
N ILE A 276 -24.07 0.07 2.53
CA ILE A 276 -24.33 1.51 2.57
C ILE A 276 -24.86 2.00 1.22
N ALA A 277 -25.81 2.94 1.25
CA ALA A 277 -26.22 3.70 0.08
C ALA A 277 -25.35 4.96 -0.04
N LEU A 278 -24.81 5.20 -1.24
CA LEU A 278 -23.96 6.35 -1.53
C LEU A 278 -24.51 7.09 -2.76
N PRO A 279 -24.36 8.42 -2.85
CA PRO A 279 -24.69 9.16 -4.07
C PRO A 279 -23.92 8.63 -5.28
N ASP A 280 -22.64 8.29 -5.08
CA ASP A 280 -21.80 7.55 -6.01
C ASP A 280 -20.69 6.77 -5.27
N ALA A 281 -19.99 5.89 -5.99
CA ALA A 281 -18.94 5.03 -5.41
C ALA A 281 -17.52 5.63 -5.47
N ALA A 282 -17.33 6.88 -5.91
CA ALA A 282 -15.99 7.46 -6.09
C ALA A 282 -15.25 7.65 -4.76
N GLU A 283 -15.93 8.18 -3.75
CA GLU A 283 -15.34 8.37 -2.42
C GLU A 283 -15.03 7.03 -1.74
N ALA A 284 -15.95 6.06 -1.84
CA ALA A 284 -15.74 4.73 -1.29
C ALA A 284 -14.59 3.98 -1.98
N ARG A 285 -14.44 4.10 -3.31
CA ARG A 285 -13.26 3.56 -4.03
C ARG A 285 -11.97 4.20 -3.55
N ALA A 286 -11.94 5.54 -3.40
CA ALA A 286 -10.77 6.24 -2.90
C ALA A 286 -10.38 5.81 -1.48
N LEU A 287 -11.38 5.64 -0.59
CA LEU A 287 -11.17 5.16 0.78
C LEU A 287 -10.63 3.73 0.81
N LEU A 288 -11.13 2.85 -0.05
CA LEU A 288 -10.63 1.47 -0.17
C LEU A 288 -9.18 1.43 -0.61
N LEU A 289 -8.84 2.25 -1.62
CA LEU A 289 -7.48 2.37 -2.10
C LEU A 289 -6.55 2.91 -1.01
N GLU A 290 -6.98 3.94 -0.29
CA GLU A 290 -6.23 4.49 0.85
C GLU A 290 -6.01 3.43 1.94
N PHE A 291 -7.05 2.68 2.29
CA PHE A 291 -6.97 1.60 3.27
C PHE A 291 -5.96 0.53 2.85
N GLN A 292 -6.03 0.06 1.60
CA GLN A 292 -5.12 -0.96 1.07
C GLN A 292 -3.67 -0.50 1.11
N GLN A 293 -3.38 0.71 0.65
CA GLN A 293 -2.03 1.29 0.67
C GLN A 293 -1.52 1.44 2.10
N ARG A 294 -2.35 1.96 3.00
CA ARG A 294 -1.98 2.16 4.41
C ARG A 294 -1.77 0.83 5.13
N ALA A 295 -2.60 -0.16 4.88
CA ALA A 295 -2.46 -1.50 5.43
C ALA A 295 -1.14 -2.15 4.97
N LEU A 296 -0.85 -2.10 3.66
CA LEU A 296 0.41 -2.60 3.11
C LEU A 296 1.62 -1.94 3.78
N LEU A 297 1.66 -0.60 3.82
CA LEU A 297 2.78 0.13 4.42
C LEU A 297 2.94 -0.16 5.91
N LEU A 298 1.83 -0.20 6.66
CA LEU A 298 1.85 -0.44 8.09
C LEU A 298 2.32 -1.86 8.42
N LEU A 299 1.84 -2.86 7.70
CA LEU A 299 2.16 -4.27 7.94
C LEU A 299 3.59 -4.60 7.51
N GLU A 300 4.05 -4.05 6.39
CA GLU A 300 5.43 -4.23 5.92
C GLU A 300 6.45 -3.53 6.82
N SER A 301 6.20 -2.28 7.22
CA SER A 301 7.14 -1.50 8.03
C SER A 301 7.32 -2.01 9.47
N ARG A 302 6.51 -2.97 9.91
CA ARG A 302 6.52 -3.55 11.26
C ARG A 302 7.07 -4.98 11.33
N ARG A 303 7.67 -5.50 10.25
CA ARG A 303 8.38 -6.78 10.23
C ARG A 303 9.70 -6.70 11.03
N GLU A 304 9.61 -6.74 12.36
CA GLU A 304 10.80 -6.82 13.24
C GLU A 304 11.22 -8.26 13.52
N ARG A 305 10.33 -9.23 13.26
CA ARG A 305 10.56 -10.67 13.37
C ARG A 305 10.04 -11.36 12.12
N PRO A 306 10.57 -12.55 11.78
CA PRO A 306 10.01 -13.34 10.68
C PRO A 306 8.51 -13.59 10.92
N PRO A 307 7.66 -13.51 9.89
CA PRO A 307 6.26 -13.88 10.01
C PRO A 307 6.14 -15.34 10.45
N THR A 308 5.02 -15.69 11.08
CA THR A 308 4.75 -17.07 11.52
C THR A 308 3.53 -17.66 10.82
N GLN A 309 2.75 -16.84 10.14
CA GLN A 309 1.53 -17.24 9.48
C GLN A 309 1.19 -16.27 8.32
N VAL A 310 0.64 -16.82 7.24
CA VAL A 310 0.11 -16.05 6.11
C VAL A 310 -1.37 -15.74 6.35
N PHE A 311 -1.76 -14.48 6.19
CA PHE A 311 -3.13 -14.01 6.21
C PHE A 311 -3.52 -13.43 4.86
N GLN A 312 -4.76 -13.67 4.45
CA GLN A 312 -5.34 -13.06 3.27
C GLN A 312 -6.37 -12.01 3.69
N LEU A 313 -6.16 -10.76 3.27
CA LEU A 313 -7.12 -9.67 3.44
C LEU A 313 -7.72 -9.32 2.08
N VAL A 314 -9.03 -9.52 1.95
CA VAL A 314 -9.79 -9.17 0.76
C VAL A 314 -10.82 -8.12 1.16
N VAL A 315 -10.76 -6.94 0.54
CA VAL A 315 -11.75 -5.87 0.71
C VAL A 315 -12.29 -5.52 -0.66
N GLN A 316 -13.61 -5.45 -0.80
CA GLN A 316 -14.26 -5.28 -2.08
C GLN A 316 -15.50 -4.40 -1.97
N LEU A 317 -15.77 -3.70 -3.06
CA LEU A 317 -16.95 -2.88 -3.27
C LEU A 317 -17.51 -3.18 -4.65
N PHE A 318 -18.78 -3.58 -4.70
CA PHE A 318 -19.52 -3.85 -5.92
C PHE A 318 -20.96 -3.36 -5.73
N PRO A 319 -21.62 -2.90 -6.81
CA PRO A 319 -23.01 -2.48 -6.74
C PRO A 319 -23.91 -3.67 -6.43
N LEU A 320 -24.88 -3.48 -5.54
CA LEU A 320 -25.96 -4.45 -5.27
C LEU A 320 -27.24 -4.12 -6.05
N THR A 321 -27.32 -2.90 -6.59
CA THR A 321 -28.47 -2.39 -7.35
C THR A 321 -27.96 -1.60 -8.55
N GLU A 322 -28.80 -1.46 -9.57
CA GLU A 322 -28.58 -0.49 -10.63
C GLU A 322 -28.72 0.95 -10.10
N PRO A 323 -28.16 1.96 -10.79
CA PRO A 323 -28.45 3.36 -10.50
C PRO A 323 -29.96 3.62 -10.56
N VAL A 324 -30.49 4.35 -9.58
CA VAL A 324 -31.88 4.79 -9.56
C VAL A 324 -31.91 6.25 -9.96
N ASP A 325 -32.73 6.59 -10.96
CA ASP A 325 -32.95 7.98 -11.35
C ASP A 325 -33.55 8.75 -10.18
N ALA A 326 -33.00 9.93 -9.89
CA ALA A 326 -33.59 10.83 -8.90
C ALA A 326 -35.00 11.19 -9.37
N LYS A 327 -36.01 10.85 -8.56
CA LYS A 327 -37.37 11.33 -8.81
C LYS A 327 -37.32 12.86 -8.82
N PRO A 328 -37.94 13.54 -9.80
CA PRO A 328 -38.06 14.98 -9.76
C PRO A 328 -38.70 15.37 -8.42
N HIS A 329 -38.06 16.31 -7.73
CA HIS A 329 -38.61 16.89 -6.50
C HIS A 329 -39.95 17.54 -6.90
N ASP A 330 -41.05 16.95 -6.44
CA ASP A 330 -42.37 17.57 -6.56
C ASP A 330 -42.38 18.70 -5.54
N ASP A 331 -41.88 19.87 -5.95
CA ASP A 331 -42.06 21.11 -5.22
C ASP A 331 -43.55 21.44 -5.31
N GLY A 332 -44.32 20.84 -4.41
CA GLY A 332 -45.75 21.08 -4.29
C GLY A 332 -46.01 22.54 -3.95
N GLU A 333 -46.12 23.40 -4.96
CA GLU A 333 -46.96 24.58 -4.90
C GLU A 333 -48.41 24.09 -4.81
N SER A 334 -48.83 23.76 -3.59
CA SER A 334 -50.24 23.76 -3.23
C SER A 334 -50.66 25.22 -3.12
N GLY A 335 -51.55 25.64 -4.03
CA GLY A 335 -52.05 27.01 -4.12
C GLY A 335 -53.04 27.44 -3.05
#